data_AF-A0A848ZLZ0-F1
#
_entry.id   AF-A0A848ZLZ0-F1
#
_cell.length_a   1.000
_cell.length_b   1.000
_cell.length_c   1.000
_cell.angle_alpha   90.00
_cell.angle_beta   90.00
_cell.angle_gamma   90.00
#
_symmetry.space_group_name_H-M   'P 1'
#
loop_
_entity.id
_entity.type
_entity.pdbx_description
1 polymer ?
#
loop_
_entity_poly.entity_id
_entity_poly.type
_entity_poly.pdbx_seq_one_letter_code
_entity_poly.pdbx_strand_id
1 'polypeptide(L)'
;MKYPILLCLLVLVLSCSVQREIIDKPIIFNQERTNLTLEYLSDHYGLEQREPTIEPKMVVLHWTVIPTLEKSFEAFYNPTLPEWRPEISGASGLNVSSQFLVDQDGKIY
;
A
#
# COMPACT_ATOMS: atom_id res chain seq x y z
N MET A 1 5.96 -29.93 40.19
CA MET A 1 5.69 -28.49 39.98
C MET A 1 6.80 -27.74 39.23
N LYS A 2 8.07 -28.18 39.24
CA LYS A 2 9.18 -27.45 38.56
C LYS A 2 9.24 -27.62 37.04
N TYR A 3 8.89 -28.81 36.53
CA TYR A 3 8.85 -29.10 35.08
C TYR A 3 7.85 -28.27 34.27
N PRO A 4 6.59 -28.05 34.71
CA PRO A 4 5.68 -27.18 33.96
C PRO A 4 6.13 -25.72 33.93
N ILE A 5 6.80 -25.24 34.99
CA ILE A 5 7.37 -23.87 35.04
C ILE A 5 8.53 -23.75 34.03
N LEU A 6 9.42 -24.74 33.99
CA LEU A 6 10.54 -24.77 33.04
C LEU A 6 10.05 -24.87 31.58
N LEU A 7 9.00 -25.64 31.33
CA LEU A 7 8.38 -25.74 30.01
C LEU A 7 7.69 -24.42 29.61
N CYS A 8 7.02 -23.74 30.55
CA CYS A 8 6.41 -22.43 30.30
C CYS A 8 7.45 -21.35 29.99
N LEU A 9 8.59 -21.36 30.70
CA LEU A 9 9.71 -20.48 30.41
C LEU A 9 10.30 -20.75 29.01
N LEU A 10 10.42 -22.01 28.60
CA LEU A 10 10.93 -22.38 27.27
C LEU A 10 10.02 -21.89 26.12
N VAL A 11 8.69 -21.92 26.31
CA VAL A 11 7.72 -21.41 25.33
C VAL A 11 7.78 -19.89 25.19
N LEU A 12 8.05 -19.15 26.28
CA LEU A 12 8.19 -17.69 26.27
C LEU A 12 9.42 -17.22 25.50
N VAL A 13 10.56 -17.94 25.58
CA VAL A 13 11.77 -17.62 24.79
C VAL A 13 11.65 -17.99 23.31
N LEU A 14 10.71 -18.88 22.94
CA LEU A 14 10.40 -19.24 21.56
C LEU A 14 9.37 -18.31 20.90
N SER A 15 8.91 -17.27 21.60
CA SER A 15 8.12 -16.19 20.99
C SER A 15 9.02 -15.31 20.11
N CYS A 16 9.53 -15.89 19.02
CA CYS A 16 10.24 -15.14 17.98
C CYS A 16 9.29 -14.06 17.45
N SER A 17 9.60 -12.80 17.75
CA SER A 17 9.10 -11.69 16.95
C SER A 17 9.57 -11.92 15.52
N VAL A 18 8.66 -12.22 14.60
CA VAL A 18 9.02 -12.30 13.19
C VAL A 18 9.33 -10.88 12.74
N GLN A 19 10.61 -10.54 12.66
CA GLN A 19 11.04 -9.28 12.05
C GLN A 19 10.61 -9.33 10.58
N ARG A 20 9.65 -8.47 10.22
CA ARG A 20 9.23 -8.29 8.84
C ARG A 20 10.02 -7.12 8.26
N GLU A 21 10.79 -7.40 7.22
CA GLU A 21 11.43 -6.36 6.42
C GLU A 21 10.39 -5.76 5.46
N ILE A 22 10.46 -4.44 5.28
CA ILE A 22 9.71 -3.72 4.26
C ILE A 22 10.68 -3.49 3.11
N ILE A 23 10.32 -3.97 1.92
CA ILE A 23 11.15 -3.90 0.72
C ILE A 23 10.68 -2.74 -0.15
N ASP A 24 11.49 -1.70 -0.28
CA ASP A 24 11.13 -0.54 -1.12
C ASP A 24 10.88 -0.96 -2.58
N LYS A 25 9.62 -0.84 -3.02
CA LYS A 25 9.22 -1.07 -4.42
C LYS A 25 8.37 0.11 -4.92
N PRO A 26 8.97 1.30 -5.17
CA PRO A 26 8.23 2.48 -5.54
C PRO A 26 7.65 2.37 -6.96
N ILE A 27 6.44 2.89 -7.13
CA ILE A 27 5.85 3.19 -8.45
C ILE A 27 6.44 4.48 -9.02
N ILE A 28 6.12 4.82 -10.28
CA ILE A 28 6.49 6.12 -10.84
C ILE A 28 5.70 7.21 -10.12
N PHE A 29 6.38 7.99 -9.30
CA PHE A 29 5.84 9.18 -8.63
C PHE A 29 6.56 10.44 -9.12
N ASN A 30 6.35 10.75 -10.39
CA ASN A 30 6.91 11.91 -11.08
C ASN A 30 5.98 13.14 -10.94
N GLN A 31 6.39 14.27 -11.53
CA GLN A 31 5.61 15.51 -11.51
C GLN A 31 4.19 15.35 -12.09
N GLU A 32 4.02 14.49 -13.09
CA GLU A 32 2.70 14.18 -13.67
C GLU A 32 1.78 13.56 -12.62
N ARG A 33 2.21 12.49 -11.93
CA ARG A 33 1.41 11.92 -10.83
C ARG A 33 1.15 12.94 -9.72
N THR A 34 2.15 13.74 -9.36
CA THR A 34 2.01 14.80 -8.35
C THR A 34 0.89 15.76 -8.72
N ASN A 35 0.88 16.27 -9.96
CA ASN A 35 -0.13 17.19 -10.45
C ASN A 35 -1.52 16.54 -10.45
N LEU A 36 -1.64 15.32 -10.99
CA LEU A 36 -2.89 14.56 -11.01
C LEU A 36 -3.42 14.28 -9.60
N THR A 37 -2.52 14.07 -8.62
CA THR A 37 -2.90 13.86 -7.22
C THR A 37 -3.42 15.15 -6.59
N LEU A 38 -2.75 16.28 -6.82
CA LEU A 38 -3.21 17.59 -6.33
C LEU A 38 -4.56 17.99 -6.93
N GLU A 39 -4.75 17.77 -8.24
CA GLU A 39 -6.02 17.96 -8.94
C GLU A 39 -7.13 17.09 -8.32
N TYR A 40 -6.87 15.79 -8.13
CA TYR A 40 -7.83 14.89 -7.49
C TYR A 40 -8.21 15.34 -6.07
N LEU A 41 -7.24 15.81 -5.28
CA LEU A 41 -7.48 16.31 -3.93
C LEU A 41 -8.33 17.58 -3.91
N SER A 42 -8.09 18.52 -4.84
CA SER A 42 -8.89 19.73 -4.99
C SER A 42 -10.31 19.39 -5.44
N ASP A 43 -10.47 18.63 -6.52
CA ASP A 43 -11.76 18.38 -7.16
C ASP A 43 -12.71 17.53 -6.29
N HIS A 44 -12.18 16.50 -5.61
CA HIS A 44 -13.01 15.54 -4.86
C HIS A 44 -13.14 15.87 -3.38
N TYR A 45 -12.17 16.57 -2.79
CA TYR A 45 -12.13 16.85 -1.35
C TYR A 45 -12.02 18.34 -1.00
N GLY A 46 -11.87 19.23 -1.98
CA GLY A 46 -11.67 20.66 -1.73
C GLY A 46 -10.36 20.98 -1.02
N LEU A 47 -9.35 20.11 -1.16
CA LEU A 47 -8.06 20.23 -0.48
C LEU A 47 -7.03 20.94 -1.37
N GLU A 48 -6.81 22.23 -1.11
CA GLU A 48 -5.79 23.04 -1.77
C GLU A 48 -4.44 22.93 -1.07
N GLN A 49 -3.48 22.23 -1.68
CA GLN A 49 -2.14 22.01 -1.12
C GLN A 49 -1.05 22.09 -2.19
N ARG A 50 0.20 22.34 -1.75
CA ARG A 50 1.36 22.46 -2.67
C ARG A 50 2.00 21.13 -3.03
N GLU A 51 1.88 20.16 -2.14
CA GLU A 51 2.47 18.82 -2.26
C GLU A 51 1.43 17.78 -1.85
N PRO A 52 1.36 16.60 -2.48
CA PRO A 52 0.36 15.57 -2.20
C PRO A 52 0.69 14.76 -0.93
N THR A 53 0.82 15.46 0.19
CA THR A 53 1.09 14.85 1.50
C THR A 53 -0.21 14.56 2.26
N ILE A 54 -0.16 13.55 3.13
CA ILE A 54 -1.26 13.18 4.02
C ILE A 54 -0.70 12.99 5.45
N GLU A 55 -1.54 13.22 6.45
CA GLU A 55 -1.26 12.83 7.83
C GLU A 55 -2.03 11.54 8.16
N PRO A 56 -1.36 10.37 8.27
CA PRO A 56 -2.06 9.11 8.49
C PRO A 56 -2.82 9.10 9.83
N LYS A 57 -4.14 8.88 9.78
CA LYS A 57 -5.01 8.79 10.98
C LYS A 57 -5.54 7.39 11.25
N MET A 58 -5.57 6.53 10.23
CA MET A 58 -6.08 5.18 10.31
C MET A 58 -5.37 4.24 9.32
N VAL A 59 -5.47 2.94 9.57
CA VAL A 59 -5.02 1.89 8.65
C VAL A 59 -6.24 1.29 7.96
N VAL A 60 -6.21 1.26 6.63
CA VAL A 60 -7.23 0.60 5.81
C VAL A 60 -6.63 -0.70 5.26
N LEU A 61 -7.21 -1.83 5.62
CA LEU A 61 -6.84 -3.12 5.04
C LEU A 61 -7.69 -3.38 3.80
N HIS A 62 -7.06 -3.62 2.66
CA HIS A 62 -7.73 -3.91 1.41
C HIS A 62 -7.10 -5.12 0.72
N TRP A 63 -7.92 -5.88 -0.01
CA TRP A 63 -7.45 -7.01 -0.82
C TRP A 63 -7.46 -6.60 -2.29
N THR A 64 -6.42 -6.98 -3.03
CA THR A 64 -6.36 -6.72 -4.47
C THR A 64 -7.08 -7.84 -5.22
N VAL A 65 -8.03 -7.48 -6.09
CA VAL A 65 -8.73 -8.44 -6.97
C VAL A 65 -7.77 -9.11 -7.98
N ILE A 66 -6.56 -8.56 -8.12
CA ILE A 66 -5.49 -9.04 -9.00
C ILE A 66 -4.71 -10.17 -8.30
N PRO A 67 -4.48 -11.32 -8.97
CA PRO A 67 -4.08 -12.56 -8.30
C PRO A 67 -2.63 -12.62 -7.80
N THR A 68 -1.75 -11.72 -8.24
CA THR A 68 -0.33 -11.71 -7.86
C THR A 68 0.15 -10.32 -7.47
N LEU A 69 1.15 -10.26 -6.60
CA LEU A 69 1.78 -9.00 -6.22
C LEU A 69 2.38 -8.28 -7.44
N GLU A 70 3.10 -8.99 -8.31
CA GLU A 70 3.72 -8.38 -9.50
C GLU A 70 2.68 -7.71 -10.40
N LYS A 71 1.57 -8.39 -10.70
CA LYS A 71 0.50 -7.80 -11.52
C LYS A 71 -0.22 -6.65 -10.83
N SER A 72 -0.35 -6.71 -9.50
CA SER A 72 -0.95 -5.63 -8.73
C SER A 72 -0.05 -4.39 -8.78
N PHE A 73 1.26 -4.59 -8.60
CA PHE A 73 2.26 -3.54 -8.72
C PHE A 73 2.28 -2.93 -10.13
N GLU A 74 2.32 -3.77 -11.18
CA GLU A 74 2.25 -3.33 -12.58
C GLU A 74 1.02 -2.47 -12.86
N ALA A 75 -0.14 -2.84 -12.28
CA ALA A 75 -1.37 -2.07 -12.43
C ALA A 75 -1.28 -0.66 -11.79
N PHE A 76 -0.51 -0.50 -10.72
CA PHE A 76 -0.30 0.79 -10.04
C PHE A 76 0.88 1.60 -10.59
N TYR A 77 1.76 0.94 -11.36
CA TYR A 77 3.08 1.46 -11.72
C TYR A 77 3.04 2.82 -12.42
N ASN A 78 2.16 2.96 -13.41
CA ASN A 78 2.04 4.16 -14.24
C ASN A 78 1.19 5.26 -13.58
N PRO A 79 1.53 6.54 -13.79
CA PRO A 79 0.85 7.69 -13.18
C PRO A 79 -0.62 7.83 -13.61
N THR A 80 -0.94 7.39 -14.83
CA THR A 80 -2.26 7.54 -15.44
C THR A 80 -3.03 6.22 -15.49
N LEU A 81 -4.35 6.32 -15.41
CA LEU A 81 -5.21 5.14 -15.56
C LEU A 81 -4.94 4.47 -16.90
N PRO A 82 -4.74 3.15 -16.90
CA PRO A 82 -4.50 2.45 -18.15
C PRO A 82 -5.77 2.45 -19.01
N GLU A 83 -5.60 2.56 -20.33
CA GLU A 83 -6.69 2.78 -21.31
C GLU A 83 -7.82 1.72 -21.26
N TRP A 84 -7.55 0.54 -20.71
CA TRP A 84 -8.53 -0.54 -20.54
C TRP A 84 -9.53 -0.31 -19.38
N ARG A 85 -9.46 0.83 -18.66
CA ARG A 85 -10.38 1.21 -17.55
C ARG A 85 -11.24 2.45 -17.88
N PRO A 86 -12.04 2.44 -18.97
CA PRO A 86 -12.82 3.60 -19.38
C PRO A 86 -13.95 3.96 -18.39
N GLU A 87 -14.38 3.01 -17.56
CA GLU A 87 -15.50 3.22 -16.62
C GLU A 87 -15.20 4.24 -15.52
N ILE A 88 -13.93 4.52 -15.24
CA ILE A 88 -13.49 5.42 -14.17
C ILE A 88 -12.66 6.62 -14.67
N SER A 89 -12.39 6.70 -15.98
CA SER A 89 -11.62 7.81 -16.57
C SER A 89 -12.34 9.15 -16.48
N GLY A 90 -13.67 9.15 -16.31
CA GLY A 90 -14.47 10.36 -16.08
C GLY A 90 -14.29 10.99 -14.70
N ALA A 91 -13.70 10.28 -13.73
CA ALA A 91 -13.49 10.80 -12.37
C ALA A 91 -12.13 11.51 -12.20
N SER A 92 -11.07 10.98 -12.84
CA SER A 92 -9.74 11.59 -12.95
C SER A 92 -8.87 10.72 -13.86
N GLY A 93 -7.84 11.32 -14.48
CA GLY A 93 -6.77 10.58 -15.16
C GLY A 93 -5.79 9.89 -14.20
N LEU A 94 -5.82 10.21 -12.91
CA LEU A 94 -4.92 9.68 -11.88
C LEU A 94 -5.08 8.17 -11.69
N ASN A 95 -3.98 7.43 -11.80
CA ASN A 95 -3.98 6.01 -11.44
C ASN A 95 -3.93 5.81 -9.93
N VAL A 96 -4.60 4.76 -9.46
CA VAL A 96 -4.60 4.38 -8.05
C VAL A 96 -3.25 3.79 -7.62
N SER A 97 -2.96 3.89 -6.32
CA SER A 97 -1.77 3.32 -5.67
C SER A 97 -2.10 2.86 -4.26
N SER A 98 -1.14 2.21 -3.61
CA SER A 98 -1.18 1.83 -2.19
C SER A 98 0.15 2.21 -1.54
N GLN A 99 0.13 2.46 -0.23
CA GLN A 99 1.36 2.70 0.54
C GLN A 99 2.17 1.42 0.72
N PHE A 100 1.49 0.27 0.83
CA PHE A 100 2.12 -1.04 0.97
C PHE A 100 1.35 -2.11 0.19
N LEU A 101 2.05 -3.14 -0.26
CA LEU A 101 1.52 -4.40 -0.76
C LEU A 101 2.07 -5.57 0.05
N VAL A 102 1.20 -6.51 0.40
CA VAL A 102 1.59 -7.73 1.12
C VAL A 102 1.36 -8.92 0.21
N ASP A 103 2.43 -9.66 -0.10
CA ASP A 103 2.33 -10.86 -0.93
C ASP A 103 1.72 -12.03 -0.13
N GLN A 104 1.36 -13.10 -0.84
CA GLN A 104 0.80 -14.32 -0.25
C GLN A 104 1.77 -15.04 0.70
N ASP A 105 3.08 -14.82 0.53
CA ASP A 105 4.11 -15.34 1.44
C ASP A 105 4.34 -14.44 2.68
N GLY A 106 3.64 -13.31 2.77
CA GLY A 106 3.71 -12.37 3.89
C GLY A 106 4.86 -11.37 3.83
N LYS A 107 5.60 -11.29 2.71
CA LYS A 107 6.52 -10.17 2.44
C LYS A 107 5.77 -8.87 2.23
N ILE A 108 6.37 -7.78 2.67
CA ILE A 108 5.80 -6.43 2.63
C ILE A 108 6.65 -5.59 1.68
N TYR A 109 5.97 -4.93 0.75
CA TYR A 109 6.53 -4.06 -0.28
C TYR A 109 5.90 -2.67 -0.20
#